data_AF-A0A2V5VL62-F1
#
_entry.id   AF-A0A2V5VL62-F1
#
_cell.length_a   1.000
_cell.length_b   1.000
_cell.length_c   1.000
_cell.angle_alpha   90.00
_cell.angle_beta   90.00
_cell.angle_gamma   90.00
#
_symmetry.space_group_name_H-M   'P 1'
#
loop_
_entity.id
_entity.type
_entity.pdbx_description
1 polymer ?
#
loop_
_entity_poly.entity_id
_entity_poly.type
_entity_poly.pdbx_seq_one_letter_code
_entity_poly.pdbx_strand_id
1 'polypeptide(L)'
;QARGVKISGEVCPHHIALTDEAIQNFDTNYKTNPPLRSKADVDAILEGIADCTLSILCSDHAPHAGFEKEVEFDQAPFGIVGLETELGIFIDQLVHKHHKIDIVRLIEMYTLEPAKLL
;
A
#
# COMPACT_ATOMS: atom_id res chain seq x y z
N GLN A 1 -0.43 -16.72 10.58
CA GLN A 1 0.06 -18.06 10.18
C GLN A 1 0.49 -18.96 11.35
N ALA A 2 1.07 -18.43 12.44
CA ALA A 2 1.58 -19.23 13.57
C ALA A 2 0.61 -20.27 14.18
N ARG A 3 -0.71 -20.04 14.09
CA ARG A 3 -1.77 -20.96 14.55
C ARG A 3 -2.21 -22.00 13.50
N GLY A 4 -1.56 -22.05 12.33
CA GLY A 4 -1.94 -22.92 11.20
C GLY A 4 -3.20 -22.49 10.45
N VAL A 5 -3.77 -21.32 10.76
CA VAL A 5 -4.94 -20.78 10.05
C VAL A 5 -4.50 -20.30 8.67
N LYS A 6 -5.25 -20.71 7.64
CA LYS A 6 -5.07 -20.25 6.26
C LYS A 6 -5.60 -18.82 6.14
N ILE A 7 -4.69 -17.86 6.26
CA ILE A 7 -4.95 -16.43 6.12
C ILE A 7 -3.78 -15.81 5.36
N SER A 8 -4.09 -14.92 4.44
CA SER A 8 -3.15 -14.10 3.69
C SER A 8 -3.45 -12.62 3.93
N GLY A 9 -2.53 -11.75 3.51
CA GLY A 9 -2.71 -10.31 3.54
C GLY A 9 -1.89 -9.64 2.45
N GLU A 10 -2.41 -8.51 1.98
CA GLU A 10 -1.80 -7.67 0.97
C GLU A 10 -1.55 -6.25 1.51
N VAL A 11 -0.74 -5.47 0.79
CA VAL A 11 -0.41 -4.09 1.14
C VAL A 11 -0.34 -3.23 -0.11
N CYS A 12 -0.83 -2.00 0.01
CA CYS A 12 -0.77 -0.99 -1.04
C CYS A 12 0.42 -0.04 -0.86
N PRO A 13 1.00 0.51 -1.94
CA PRO A 13 2.20 1.33 -1.87
C PRO A 13 1.99 2.61 -1.05
N HIS A 14 0.79 3.19 -1.13
CA HIS A 14 0.44 4.41 -0.41
C HIS A 14 0.37 4.21 1.12
N HIS A 15 0.12 3.00 1.62
CA HIS A 15 0.13 2.70 3.06
C HIS A 15 1.52 2.53 3.66
N ILE A 16 2.58 2.48 2.85
CA ILE A 16 3.96 2.45 3.34
C ILE A 16 4.76 3.70 2.95
N ALA A 17 4.35 4.38 1.88
CA ALA A 17 5.03 5.58 1.39
C ALA A 17 4.54 6.87 2.07
N LEU A 18 3.31 6.87 2.62
CA LEU A 18 2.68 8.04 3.22
C LEU A 18 2.14 7.73 4.61
N THR A 19 1.98 8.79 5.41
CA THR A 19 1.32 8.78 6.72
C THR A 19 0.10 9.70 6.71
N ASP A 20 -0.68 9.67 7.78
CA ASP A 20 -1.78 10.61 8.05
C ASP A 20 -1.34 12.09 8.06
N GLU A 21 -0.05 12.38 8.24
CA GLU A 21 0.51 13.74 8.09
C GLU A 21 0.28 14.32 6.68
N ALA A 22 0.19 13.49 5.64
CA ALA A 22 -0.10 13.96 4.28
C ALA A 22 -1.51 14.57 4.16
N ILE A 23 -2.44 14.20 5.04
CA ILE A 23 -3.84 14.64 5.00
C ILE A 23 -4.02 16.07 5.56
N GLN A 24 -2.99 16.68 6.14
CA GLN A 24 -3.10 17.98 6.84
C GLN A 24 -3.70 19.12 6.00
N ASN A 25 -3.54 19.07 4.67
CA ASN A 25 -4.07 20.10 3.75
C ASN A 25 -5.41 19.72 3.10
N PHE A 26 -6.03 18.61 3.50
CA PHE A 26 -7.30 18.10 2.95
C PHE A 26 -7.29 17.92 1.43
N ASP A 27 -6.12 17.63 0.83
CA ASP A 27 -6.05 17.23 -0.57
C ASP A 27 -6.72 15.86 -0.73
N THR A 28 -7.75 15.81 -1.58
CA THR A 28 -8.58 14.62 -1.77
C THR A 28 -7.81 13.47 -2.43
N ASN A 29 -6.65 13.74 -3.03
CA ASN A 29 -5.71 12.73 -3.51
C ASN A 29 -5.05 11.94 -2.37
N TYR A 30 -5.25 12.30 -1.11
CA TYR A 30 -4.89 11.47 0.05
C TYR A 30 -6.08 10.73 0.66
N LYS A 31 -7.29 10.86 0.08
CA LYS A 31 -8.49 10.16 0.56
C LYS A 31 -8.57 8.74 -0.03
N THR A 32 -8.12 7.76 0.74
CA THR A 32 -8.17 6.32 0.41
C THR A 32 -8.95 5.54 1.47
N ASN A 33 -9.35 4.30 1.15
CA ASN A 33 -9.96 3.40 2.11
C ASN A 33 -9.32 2.00 2.00
N PRO A 34 -8.54 1.53 2.97
CA PRO A 34 -8.31 2.14 4.29
C PRO A 34 -7.52 3.47 4.21
N PRO A 35 -7.71 4.39 5.19
CA PRO A 35 -7.06 5.70 5.17
C PRO A 35 -5.56 5.57 5.48
N LEU A 36 -4.79 6.60 5.13
CA LEU A 36 -3.40 6.74 5.60
C LEU A 36 -3.37 6.81 7.13
N ARG A 37 -2.39 6.15 7.73
CA ARG A 37 -2.29 5.95 9.19
C ARG A 37 -1.01 6.55 9.74
N SER A 38 -0.83 6.41 11.05
CA SER A 38 0.33 6.96 11.73
C SER A 38 1.63 6.30 11.26
N LYS A 39 2.76 6.95 11.50
CA LYS A 39 4.09 6.37 11.24
C LYS A 39 4.29 5.01 11.93
N ALA A 40 3.70 4.81 13.11
CA ALA A 40 3.79 3.55 13.84
C ALA A 40 3.07 2.40 13.10
N ASP A 41 1.94 2.69 12.45
CA ASP A 41 1.22 1.73 11.63
C ASP A 41 2.01 1.38 10.36
N VAL A 42 2.62 2.38 9.71
CA VAL A 42 3.54 2.18 8.58
C VAL A 42 4.70 1.26 8.98
N ASP A 43 5.32 1.50 10.13
CA ASP A 43 6.43 0.66 10.63
C ASP A 43 5.97 -0.78 10.90
N ALA A 44 4.78 -0.97 11.47
CA ALA A 44 4.21 -2.30 11.66
C ALA A 44 3.95 -3.03 10.34
N ILE A 45 3.49 -2.33 9.31
CA ILE A 45 3.31 -2.89 7.96
C ILE A 45 4.68 -3.30 7.37
N LEU A 46 5.70 -2.44 7.48
CA LEU A 46 7.04 -2.73 6.99
C LEU A 46 7.66 -3.96 7.69
N GLU A 47 7.47 -4.11 9.00
CA GLU A 47 7.89 -5.34 9.70
C GLU A 47 7.07 -6.56 9.27
N GLY A 48 5.76 -6.40 9.07
CA GLY A 48 4.89 -7.46 8.58
C GLY A 48 5.26 -7.95 7.17
N ILE A 49 5.83 -7.08 6.34
CA ILE A 49 6.40 -7.47 5.04
C ILE A 49 7.70 -8.27 5.26
N ALA A 50 8.59 -7.79 6.14
CA ALA A 50 9.87 -8.41 6.41
C ALA A 50 9.74 -9.81 7.04
N ASP A 51 8.75 -10.02 7.91
CA ASP A 51 8.48 -11.31 8.56
C ASP A 51 7.54 -12.24 7.77
N CYS A 52 7.14 -11.82 6.56
CA CYS A 52 6.20 -12.52 5.68
C CYS A 52 4.77 -12.68 6.24
N THR A 53 4.36 -11.89 7.23
CA THR A 53 2.95 -11.76 7.63
C THR A 53 2.10 -11.20 6.49
N LEU A 54 2.64 -10.22 5.76
CA LEU A 54 2.11 -9.68 4.51
C LEU A 54 2.98 -10.19 3.35
N SER A 55 2.35 -10.86 2.39
CA SER A 55 3.07 -11.57 1.32
C SER A 55 2.68 -11.13 -0.08
N ILE A 56 1.68 -10.25 -0.23
CA ILE A 56 1.17 -9.79 -1.52
C ILE A 56 1.31 -8.27 -1.60
N LEU A 57 1.80 -7.77 -2.72
CA LEU A 57 1.78 -6.35 -3.06
C LEU A 57 0.65 -6.10 -4.07
N CYS A 58 -0.14 -5.05 -3.86
CA CYS A 58 -1.22 -4.64 -4.76
C CYS A 58 -1.28 -3.11 -4.88
N SER A 59 -1.91 -2.57 -5.92
CA SER A 59 -2.03 -1.12 -6.08
C SER A 59 -3.25 -0.51 -5.38
N ASP A 60 -4.32 -1.29 -5.22
CA ASP A 60 -5.67 -0.76 -4.97
C ASP A 60 -6.00 0.41 -5.92
N HIS A 61 -5.69 0.22 -7.21
CA HIS A 61 -5.91 1.24 -8.23
C HIS A 61 -7.41 1.55 -8.35
N ALA A 62 -7.79 2.74 -7.91
CA ALA A 62 -9.16 3.22 -7.84
C ALA A 62 -9.29 4.60 -8.50
N PRO A 63 -9.36 4.66 -9.84
CA PRO A 63 -9.44 5.91 -10.59
C PRO A 63 -10.79 6.59 -10.41
N HIS A 64 -10.76 7.93 -10.33
CA HIS A 64 -11.92 8.82 -10.34
C HIS A 64 -11.66 9.95 -11.33
N ALA A 65 -12.72 10.54 -11.85
CA ALA A 65 -12.58 11.72 -12.71
C ALA A 65 -12.06 12.92 -11.90
N GLY A 66 -11.33 13.82 -12.55
CA GLY A 66 -10.74 15.00 -11.88
C GLY A 66 -11.78 15.82 -11.11
N PHE A 67 -12.94 16.08 -11.74
CA PHE A 67 -14.03 16.84 -11.11
C PHE A 67 -14.64 16.14 -9.87
N GLU A 68 -14.55 14.81 -9.77
CA GLU A 68 -15.03 14.07 -8.60
C GLU A 68 -14.07 14.23 -7.40
N LYS A 69 -12.79 14.50 -7.68
CA LYS A 69 -11.76 14.76 -6.66
C LYS A 69 -11.64 16.26 -6.34
N GLU A 70 -12.05 17.16 -7.23
CA GLU A 70 -12.08 18.62 -7.03
C GLU A 70 -13.29 19.10 -6.22
N VAL A 71 -13.57 18.43 -5.10
CA VAL A 71 -14.64 18.78 -4.15
C VAL A 71 -14.10 18.78 -2.72
N GLU A 72 -14.93 19.15 -1.75
CA GLU A 72 -14.57 19.10 -0.33
C GLU A 72 -14.18 17.69 0.11
N PHE A 73 -13.22 17.60 1.03
CA PHE A 73 -12.62 16.33 1.42
C PHE A 73 -13.65 15.32 1.96
N ASP A 74 -14.71 15.75 2.63
CA ASP A 74 -15.78 14.87 3.10
C ASP A 74 -16.66 14.35 1.94
N GLN A 75 -16.86 15.16 0.89
CA GLN A 75 -17.65 14.82 -0.30
C GLN A 75 -16.90 13.99 -1.35
N ALA A 76 -15.57 14.12 -1.44
CA ALA A 76 -14.78 13.42 -2.46
C ALA A 76 -14.84 11.88 -2.30
N PRO A 77 -14.78 11.09 -3.38
CA PRO A 77 -14.74 9.64 -3.27
C PRO A 77 -13.38 9.17 -2.72
N PHE A 78 -13.41 8.01 -2.06
CA PHE A 78 -12.20 7.28 -1.68
C PHE A 78 -11.57 6.63 -2.91
N GLY A 79 -10.25 6.71 -3.02
CA GLY A 79 -9.48 6.04 -4.07
C GLY A 79 -8.52 6.98 -4.77
N ILE A 80 -7.41 6.38 -5.22
CA ILE A 80 -6.32 7.05 -5.94
C ILE A 80 -5.80 6.14 -7.05
N VAL A 81 -5.10 6.75 -8.01
CA VAL A 81 -4.40 6.01 -9.06
C VAL A 81 -3.04 5.54 -8.52
N GLY A 82 -2.81 4.22 -8.52
CA GLY A 82 -1.51 3.63 -8.11
C GLY A 82 -0.83 2.71 -9.12
N LEU A 83 -1.54 2.22 -10.15
CA LEU A 83 -1.04 1.16 -11.05
C LEU A 83 0.28 1.51 -11.76
N GLU A 84 0.43 2.74 -12.21
CA GLU A 84 1.61 3.17 -12.98
C GLU A 84 2.82 3.44 -12.09
N THR A 85 2.60 3.68 -10.79
CA THR A 85 3.63 4.13 -9.85
C THR A 85 4.00 3.07 -8.82
N GLU A 86 3.18 2.04 -8.63
CA GLU A 86 3.32 1.07 -7.54
C GLU A 86 4.69 0.39 -7.52
N LEU A 87 5.18 -0.12 -8.66
CA LEU A 87 6.45 -0.84 -8.73
C LEU A 87 7.62 0.06 -8.31
N GLY A 88 7.65 1.30 -8.81
CA GLY A 88 8.70 2.26 -8.48
C GLY A 88 8.70 2.60 -6.99
N ILE A 89 7.50 2.81 -6.42
CA ILE A 89 7.35 3.12 -4.99
C ILE A 89 7.79 1.93 -4.13
N PHE A 90 7.37 0.70 -4.45
CA PHE A 90 7.78 -0.46 -3.65
C PHE A 90 9.27 -0.74 -3.73
N ILE A 91 9.90 -0.58 -4.90
CA ILE A 91 11.36 -0.70 -5.03
C ILE A 91 12.06 0.33 -4.14
N ASP A 92 11.65 1.61 -4.24
CA ASP A 92 12.22 2.68 -3.42
C ASP A 92 12.03 2.42 -1.92
N GLN A 93 10.82 2.12 -1.47
CA GLN A 93 10.51 1.93 -0.05
C GLN A 93 11.13 0.65 0.51
N LEU A 94 10.88 -0.50 -0.12
CA LEU A 94 11.19 -1.80 0.47
C LEU A 94 12.64 -2.24 0.22
N VAL A 95 13.20 -1.97 -0.96
CA VAL A 95 14.54 -2.44 -1.34
C VAL A 95 15.60 -1.38 -1.01
N HIS A 96 15.34 -0.12 -1.34
CA HIS A 96 16.36 0.95 -1.25
C HIS A 96 16.36 1.70 0.09
N LYS A 97 15.21 2.16 0.59
CA LYS A 97 15.15 3.01 1.80
C LYS A 97 15.12 2.20 3.08
N HIS A 98 14.25 1.20 3.16
CA HIS A 98 14.03 0.45 4.39
C HIS A 98 14.75 -0.90 4.41
N HIS A 99 15.24 -1.38 3.27
CA HIS A 99 15.97 -2.65 3.13
C HIS A 99 15.24 -3.83 3.80
N LYS A 100 13.92 -3.90 3.66
CA LYS A 100 13.08 -4.95 4.27
C LYS A 100 13.13 -6.25 3.49
N ILE A 101 13.25 -6.17 2.16
CA ILE A 101 13.33 -7.31 1.25
C ILE A 101 14.27 -6.99 0.08
N ASP A 102 14.72 -8.02 -0.63
CA ASP A 102 15.45 -7.84 -1.89
C ASP A 102 14.51 -7.79 -3.11
N ILE A 103 15.09 -7.50 -4.28
CA ILE A 103 14.32 -7.39 -5.53
C ILE A 103 13.68 -8.72 -5.95
N VAL A 104 14.31 -9.86 -5.62
CA VAL A 104 13.77 -11.18 -5.96
C VAL A 104 12.48 -11.40 -5.19
N ARG A 105 12.51 -11.17 -3.86
CA ARG A 105 11.33 -11.29 -3.02
C ARG A 105 10.23 -10.31 -3.42
N LEU A 106 10.56 -9.08 -3.79
CA LEU A 106 9.58 -8.11 -4.29
C LEU A 106 8.85 -8.66 -5.54
N ILE A 107 9.60 -9.22 -6.50
CA ILE A 107 9.01 -9.83 -7.71
C ILE A 107 8.12 -11.04 -7.34
N GLU A 108 8.53 -11.87 -6.38
CA GLU A 108 7.71 -12.98 -5.90
C GLU A 108 6.37 -12.50 -5.33
N MET A 109 6.38 -11.44 -4.51
CA MET A 109 5.18 -10.87 -3.89
C MET A 109 4.19 -10.28 -4.91
N TYR A 110 4.67 -9.92 -6.11
CA TYR A 110 3.85 -9.44 -7.22
C TYR A 110 3.33 -10.55 -8.14
N THR A 111 4.03 -11.68 -8.23
CA THR A 111 3.79 -12.68 -9.26
C THR A 111 3.42 -14.03 -8.68
N LEU A 112 4.28 -14.62 -7.85
CA LEU A 112 4.12 -15.97 -7.32
C LEU A 112 3.14 -16.01 -6.14
N GLU A 113 3.25 -15.08 -5.19
CA GLU A 113 2.40 -15.11 -3.99
C GLU A 113 0.91 -14.90 -4.29
N PRO A 114 0.50 -13.95 -5.16
CA PRO A 114 -0.89 -13.83 -5.57
C PRO A 114 -1.36 -15.06 -6.35
N ALA A 115 -0.53 -15.60 -7.25
CA ALA A 115 -0.88 -16.77 -8.07
C ALA A 115 -1.02 -18.07 -7.25
N LYS A 116 -0.33 -18.20 -6.11
CA LYS A 116 -0.51 -19.34 -5.18
C LYS A 116 -1.81 -19.26 -4.39
N LEU A 117 -2.35 -18.06 -4.21
CA LEU A 117 -3.55 -17.82 -3.40
C LEU A 117 -4.85 -18.09 -4.17
N LEU A 118 -4.86 -17.78 -5.48
CA LEU A 118 -6.00 -17.93 -6.39
C LEU A 118 -6.09 -19.34 -6.99
#